data_AF-A0A9D5M2W3-F1
#
_entry.id   AF-A0A9D5M2W3-F1
#
_cell.length_a   1.000
_cell.length_b   1.000
_cell.length_c   1.000
_cell.angle_alpha   90.00
_cell.angle_beta   90.00
_cell.angle_gamma   90.00
#
_symmetry.space_group_name_H-M   'P 1'
#
loop_
_entity.id
_entity.type
_entity.pdbx_description
1 polymer ?
#
loop_
_entity_poly.entity_id
_entity_poly.type
_entity_poly.pdbx_seq_one_letter_code
_entity_poly.pdbx_strand_id
1 'polypeptide(L)'
;MIFNLIHRCDDTPMYEFQRECAHRLNLRTTIFLRDEFFENSEVIDKVKEDCEVYGSEAGIWLEPIEGQPATMFWLLNTEQKRENIKTVVEKYKKIFGRYPKVMGNYVLDAVSIQLIKEICPEVTTVVAGCFEEGVKVFHGCNNSWYLFSEGMSWNPWYPSKTQSIRPAKNEEDWSGVVAVPHLSRDLALGYEQRNDFFASHPANVQRGLANLGAEHPYDFNLVDQYRMQEDFNDGFSYYQIHVGSNWLCRNHNIIDSEEISRQLYSETLEYIAKLVSEGKVESMTLSELGSRYKECFPLDKQTIGVGKDILYGSGKHFFWVFDGNYRALIDTFQGGSIGDLRPFCGEYASFTGTDSKSLDMNSYPYVIQSQYRTGYKNHYEDGARTTLMVEHGEETLDLCAYRTEIKDVERNENESILKLTPVKLTFADGAYVEIETRYLFKKHGNIMIVRAITDKSDGDCFKFTEYLKGCYGFTEYPENMYGIELMLDGEKAADYNYSGKEYEKNGSKTGVKIGQINTEILLEADCGVPEKVSVQDGHLFSPFYTLRICYAVGNETEEIRTWLIMKKTIM
;
A
#
# COMPACT_ATOMS: atom_id res chain seq x y z
N MET A 1 12.52 12.69 -9.57
CA MET A 1 11.19 12.37 -8.98
C MET A 1 10.11 13.17 -9.69
N ILE A 2 8.92 12.62 -9.93
CA ILE A 2 7.78 13.39 -10.46
C ILE A 2 6.97 13.97 -9.30
N PHE A 3 6.53 15.23 -9.44
CA PHE A 3 5.71 15.93 -8.47
C PHE A 3 4.40 16.44 -9.08
N ASN A 4 3.28 16.14 -8.43
CA ASN A 4 1.99 16.78 -8.71
C ASN A 4 1.53 17.65 -7.54
N LEU A 5 1.26 18.93 -7.82
CA LEU A 5 0.51 19.79 -6.93
C LEU A 5 -0.97 19.77 -7.33
N ILE A 6 -1.82 19.32 -6.41
CA ILE A 6 -3.25 19.15 -6.66
C ILE A 6 -4.04 20.05 -5.71
N HIS A 7 -4.83 20.96 -6.27
CA HIS A 7 -5.73 21.81 -5.50
C HIS A 7 -7.17 21.41 -5.72
N ARG A 8 -8.00 21.62 -4.70
CA ARG A 8 -9.46 21.64 -4.85
C ARG A 8 -9.89 23.09 -4.84
N CYS A 9 -10.65 23.48 -5.86
CA CYS A 9 -11.13 24.85 -5.94
C CYS A 9 -12.07 25.18 -4.78
N ASP A 10 -12.06 26.44 -4.42
CA ASP A 10 -12.95 27.03 -3.42
C ASP A 10 -13.08 28.54 -3.69
N ASP A 11 -13.93 29.25 -2.97
CA ASP A 11 -14.09 30.71 -3.10
C ASP A 11 -13.50 31.50 -1.91
N THR A 12 -12.55 30.88 -1.20
CA THR A 12 -11.97 31.40 0.04
C THR A 12 -10.60 32.07 -0.15
N PRO A 13 -10.21 33.04 0.72
CA PRO A 13 -8.87 33.63 0.70
C PRO A 13 -7.73 32.61 0.85
N MET A 14 -8.00 31.48 1.52
CA MET A 14 -7.04 30.40 1.68
C MET A 14 -6.75 29.71 0.33
N TYR A 15 -7.74 29.59 -0.55
CA TYR A 15 -7.53 29.05 -1.90
C TYR A 15 -6.73 30.03 -2.76
N GLU A 16 -7.00 31.33 -2.68
CA GLU A 16 -6.18 32.36 -3.33
C GLU A 16 -4.72 32.26 -2.92
N PHE A 17 -4.46 32.10 -1.61
CA PHE A 17 -3.11 31.90 -1.10
C PHE A 17 -2.44 30.63 -1.69
N GLN A 18 -3.16 29.51 -1.82
CA GLN A 18 -2.62 28.29 -2.44
C GLN A 18 -2.21 28.52 -3.89
N ARG A 19 -3.08 29.19 -4.65
CA ARG A 19 -2.85 29.55 -6.07
C ARG A 19 -1.64 30.45 -6.21
N GLU A 20 -1.60 31.56 -5.46
CA GLU A 20 -0.50 32.53 -5.50
C GLU A 20 0.85 31.91 -5.17
N CYS A 21 0.90 31.00 -4.18
CA CYS A 21 2.13 30.26 -3.86
C CYS A 21 2.60 29.40 -5.03
N ALA A 22 1.71 28.64 -5.66
CA ALA A 22 2.05 27.79 -6.79
C ALA A 22 2.56 28.62 -7.99
N HIS A 23 1.87 29.72 -8.31
CA HIS A 23 2.23 30.62 -9.41
C HIS A 23 3.57 31.32 -9.18
N ARG A 24 3.79 31.86 -7.97
CA ARG A 24 5.06 32.51 -7.58
C ARG A 24 6.26 31.57 -7.75
N LEU A 25 6.05 30.29 -7.52
CA LEU A 25 7.08 29.25 -7.59
C LEU A 25 7.15 28.55 -8.95
N ASN A 26 6.31 28.95 -9.92
CA ASN A 26 6.22 28.36 -11.25
C ASN A 26 5.99 26.83 -11.20
N LEU A 27 5.17 26.36 -10.26
CA LEU A 27 4.80 24.95 -10.13
C LEU A 27 3.55 24.64 -10.96
N ARG A 28 3.57 23.51 -11.66
CA ARG A 28 2.42 22.99 -12.41
C ARG A 28 1.36 22.49 -11.44
N THR A 29 0.11 22.86 -11.68
CA THR A 29 -1.01 22.53 -10.78
C THR A 29 -2.13 21.83 -11.54
N THR A 30 -2.71 20.79 -10.94
CA THR A 30 -4.02 20.26 -11.34
C THR A 30 -5.07 20.76 -10.36
N ILE A 31 -6.09 21.46 -10.86
CA ILE A 31 -7.17 22.06 -10.09
C ILE A 31 -8.44 21.25 -10.33
N PHE A 32 -8.95 20.62 -9.28
CA PHE A 32 -10.22 19.92 -9.35
C PHE A 32 -11.41 20.82 -9.00
N LEU A 33 -12.41 20.83 -9.90
CA LEU A 33 -13.69 21.50 -9.71
C LEU A 33 -14.72 20.56 -9.06
N ARG A 34 -15.47 21.08 -8.10
CA ARG A 34 -16.62 20.41 -7.49
C ARG A 34 -17.92 20.89 -8.14
N ASP A 35 -18.99 20.09 -8.05
CA ASP A 35 -20.25 20.40 -8.74
C ASP A 35 -20.78 21.81 -8.39
N GLU A 36 -20.65 22.20 -7.13
CA GLU A 36 -21.09 23.50 -6.60
C GLU A 36 -20.40 24.71 -7.24
N PHE A 37 -19.18 24.56 -7.78
CA PHE A 37 -18.45 25.69 -8.40
C PHE A 37 -18.66 25.81 -9.91
N PHE A 38 -19.34 24.87 -10.57
CA PHE A 38 -19.58 24.99 -12.01
C PHE A 38 -20.45 26.19 -12.37
N GLU A 39 -21.23 26.72 -11.42
CA GLU A 39 -22.06 27.91 -11.61
C GLU A 39 -21.43 29.19 -11.04
N ASN A 40 -20.28 29.08 -10.38
CA ASN A 40 -19.55 30.23 -9.83
C ASN A 40 -18.61 30.83 -10.88
N SER A 41 -19.09 31.87 -11.58
CA SER A 41 -18.31 32.54 -12.64
C SER A 41 -16.93 33.05 -12.20
N GLU A 42 -16.80 33.56 -10.97
CA GLU A 42 -15.52 34.06 -10.46
C GLU A 42 -14.49 32.93 -10.31
N VAL A 43 -14.89 31.80 -9.72
CA VAL A 43 -14.00 30.63 -9.58
C VAL A 43 -13.66 30.05 -10.95
N ILE A 44 -14.62 29.97 -11.86
CA ILE A 44 -14.38 29.47 -13.22
C ILE A 44 -13.41 30.35 -14.00
N ASP A 45 -13.56 31.68 -13.94
CA ASP A 45 -12.67 32.61 -14.65
C ASP A 45 -11.24 32.52 -14.10
N LYS A 46 -11.10 32.40 -12.77
CA LYS A 46 -9.81 32.14 -12.10
C LYS A 46 -9.15 30.85 -12.58
N VAL A 47 -9.90 29.74 -12.63
CA VAL A 47 -9.37 28.45 -13.09
C VAL A 47 -8.98 28.49 -14.58
N LYS A 48 -9.74 29.22 -15.41
CA LYS A 48 -9.40 29.42 -16.82
C LYS A 48 -8.12 30.23 -16.97
N GLU A 49 -8.00 31.33 -16.25
CA GLU A 49 -6.77 32.12 -16.19
C GLU A 49 -5.57 31.26 -15.77
N ASP A 50 -5.74 30.43 -14.75
CA ASP A 50 -4.67 29.54 -14.28
C ASP A 50 -4.22 28.56 -15.36
N CYS A 51 -5.17 28.02 -16.12
CA CYS A 51 -4.89 27.13 -17.25
C CYS A 51 -4.22 27.87 -18.41
N GLU A 52 -4.58 29.12 -18.68
CA GLU A 52 -4.06 29.90 -19.82
C GLU A 52 -2.68 30.51 -19.54
N VAL A 53 -2.48 31.04 -18.33
CA VAL A 53 -1.29 31.82 -17.95
C VAL A 53 -0.20 30.94 -17.35
N TYR A 54 -0.56 30.05 -16.42
CA TYR A 54 0.40 29.21 -15.69
C TYR A 54 0.43 27.76 -16.23
N GLY A 55 -0.47 27.46 -17.17
CA GLY A 55 -0.62 26.15 -17.78
C GLY A 55 -1.08 25.07 -16.82
N SER A 56 -1.81 25.45 -15.77
CA SER A 56 -2.52 24.53 -14.90
C SER A 56 -3.52 23.66 -15.67
N GLU A 57 -3.96 22.57 -15.06
CA GLU A 57 -4.96 21.67 -15.62
C GLU A 57 -6.24 21.69 -14.78
N ALA A 58 -7.40 21.95 -15.41
CA ALA A 58 -8.69 21.76 -14.76
C ALA A 58 -9.20 20.31 -14.87
N GLY A 59 -9.65 19.74 -13.77
CA GLY A 59 -10.28 18.41 -13.67
C GLY A 59 -11.61 18.43 -12.90
N ILE A 60 -12.21 17.26 -12.69
CA ILE A 60 -13.44 17.11 -11.88
C ILE A 60 -13.16 16.34 -10.59
N TRP A 61 -13.48 16.92 -9.43
CA TRP A 61 -13.63 16.18 -8.18
C TRP A 61 -15.07 15.70 -8.07
N LEU A 62 -15.28 14.38 -8.09
CA LEU A 62 -16.60 13.78 -8.06
C LEU A 62 -17.19 13.86 -6.65
N GLU A 63 -18.34 14.50 -6.52
CA GLU A 63 -19.16 14.55 -5.31
C GLU A 63 -20.62 14.27 -5.70
N PRO A 64 -21.45 13.76 -4.79
CA PRO A 64 -22.88 13.61 -5.04
C PRO A 64 -23.49 14.93 -5.52
N ILE A 65 -24.17 14.90 -6.66
CA ILE A 65 -24.92 16.06 -7.16
C ILE A 65 -26.18 16.29 -6.31
N GLU A 66 -26.74 17.49 -6.38
CA GLU A 66 -27.94 17.86 -5.62
C GLU A 66 -29.08 16.83 -5.81
N GLY A 67 -29.70 16.42 -4.71
CA GLY A 67 -30.81 15.45 -4.69
C GLY A 67 -30.37 13.98 -4.55
N GLN A 68 -29.08 13.67 -4.62
CA GLN A 68 -28.60 12.30 -4.35
C GLN A 68 -28.56 11.98 -2.85
N PRO A 69 -28.81 10.72 -2.44
CA PRO A 69 -29.06 10.39 -1.04
C PRO A 69 -27.79 10.18 -0.20
N ALA A 70 -26.62 10.02 -0.81
CA ALA A 70 -25.37 9.74 -0.10
C ALA A 70 -24.53 10.99 0.07
N THR A 71 -23.73 11.04 1.14
CA THR A 71 -22.79 12.14 1.41
C THR A 71 -21.51 12.07 0.59
N MET A 72 -21.20 10.90 0.01
CA MET A 72 -19.99 10.65 -0.78
C MET A 72 -20.31 9.90 -2.07
N PHE A 73 -19.60 10.22 -3.15
CA PHE A 73 -19.84 9.67 -4.49
C PHE A 73 -19.71 8.14 -4.53
N TRP A 74 -18.71 7.57 -3.86
CA TRP A 74 -18.45 6.14 -3.87
C TRP A 74 -19.52 5.30 -3.15
N LEU A 75 -20.37 5.92 -2.33
CA LEU A 75 -21.49 5.28 -1.62
C LEU A 75 -22.79 5.21 -2.46
N LEU A 76 -22.83 5.92 -3.59
CA LEU A 76 -23.95 5.88 -4.52
C LEU A 76 -24.06 4.50 -5.16
N ASN A 77 -25.27 4.10 -5.54
CA ASN A 77 -25.42 2.90 -6.38
C ASN A 77 -24.90 3.17 -7.82
N THR A 78 -24.77 2.09 -8.60
CA THR A 78 -24.23 2.16 -9.96
C THR A 78 -24.94 3.18 -10.86
N GLU A 79 -26.27 3.26 -10.80
CA GLU A 79 -27.01 4.18 -11.68
C GLU A 79 -26.88 5.64 -11.25
N GLN A 80 -26.89 5.91 -9.95
CA GLN A 80 -26.62 7.23 -9.41
C GLN A 80 -25.21 7.71 -9.73
N LYS A 81 -24.21 6.82 -9.68
CA LYS A 81 -22.83 7.10 -10.13
C LYS A 81 -22.82 7.49 -11.60
N ARG A 82 -23.54 6.74 -12.45
CA ARG A 82 -23.63 7.00 -13.90
C ARG A 82 -24.26 8.36 -14.19
N GLU A 83 -25.39 8.67 -13.57
CA GLU A 83 -26.06 9.97 -13.70
C GLU A 83 -25.16 11.11 -13.24
N ASN A 84 -24.52 10.96 -12.07
CA ASN A 84 -23.60 11.94 -11.52
C ASN A 84 -22.46 12.27 -12.50
N ILE A 85 -21.74 11.24 -12.97
CA ILE A 85 -20.62 11.41 -13.91
C ILE A 85 -21.09 12.10 -15.20
N LYS A 86 -22.22 11.69 -15.77
CA LYS A 86 -22.77 12.33 -16.98
C LYS A 86 -23.02 13.82 -16.77
N THR A 87 -23.73 14.17 -15.70
CA THR A 87 -24.10 15.55 -15.40
C THR A 87 -22.87 16.44 -15.23
N VAL A 88 -21.89 16.05 -14.42
CA VAL A 88 -20.69 16.87 -14.18
C VAL A 88 -19.78 16.96 -15.41
N VAL A 89 -19.69 15.91 -16.22
CA VAL A 89 -18.95 15.92 -17.49
C VAL A 89 -19.59 16.89 -18.50
N GLU A 90 -20.92 16.90 -18.60
CA GLU A 90 -21.64 17.83 -19.47
C GLU A 90 -21.46 19.28 -19.02
N LYS A 91 -21.55 19.55 -17.71
CA LYS A 91 -21.26 20.87 -17.13
C LYS A 91 -19.84 21.32 -17.46
N TYR A 92 -18.83 20.46 -17.22
CA TYR A 92 -17.44 20.76 -17.55
C TYR A 92 -17.26 21.07 -19.04
N LYS A 93 -17.79 20.23 -19.93
CA LYS A 93 -17.69 20.43 -21.38
C LYS A 93 -18.30 21.75 -21.83
N LYS A 94 -19.44 22.14 -21.25
CA LYS A 94 -20.09 23.43 -21.54
C LYS A 94 -19.21 24.62 -21.16
N ILE A 95 -18.47 24.53 -20.05
CA ILE A 95 -17.65 25.63 -19.53
C ILE A 95 -16.30 25.76 -20.24
N PHE A 96 -15.64 24.63 -20.49
CA PHE A 96 -14.28 24.59 -21.03
C PHE A 96 -14.21 24.26 -22.53
N GLY A 97 -15.34 23.90 -23.16
CA GLY A 97 -15.40 23.53 -24.57
C GLY A 97 -14.72 22.19 -24.92
N ARG A 98 -14.27 21.43 -23.92
CA ARG A 98 -13.55 20.15 -24.05
C ARG A 98 -13.92 19.20 -22.92
N TYR A 99 -13.65 17.91 -23.11
CA TYR A 99 -13.80 16.90 -22.06
C TYR A 99 -12.63 16.98 -21.06
N PRO A 100 -12.86 16.66 -19.78
CA PRO A 100 -11.79 16.57 -18.79
C PRO A 100 -10.86 15.40 -19.11
N LYS A 101 -9.56 15.56 -18.86
CA LYS A 101 -8.58 14.48 -18.96
C LYS A 101 -8.33 13.76 -17.63
N VAL A 102 -8.76 14.37 -16.53
CA VAL A 102 -8.53 13.90 -15.17
C VAL A 102 -9.77 14.05 -14.30
N MET A 103 -9.97 13.07 -13.42
CA MET A 103 -11.04 13.06 -12.42
C MET A 103 -10.50 12.55 -11.08
N GLY A 104 -11.18 12.83 -9.99
CA GLY A 104 -10.76 12.34 -8.68
C GLY A 104 -11.92 12.12 -7.72
N ASN A 105 -11.75 11.18 -6.81
CA ASN A 105 -12.52 11.05 -5.58
C ASN A 105 -11.62 10.42 -4.52
N TYR A 106 -12.06 10.43 -3.26
CA TYR A 106 -11.43 9.65 -2.20
C TYR A 106 -11.40 8.15 -2.50
N VAL A 107 -12.44 7.62 -3.16
CA VAL A 107 -12.50 6.24 -3.65
C VAL A 107 -13.10 6.24 -5.06
N LEU A 108 -12.35 5.70 -6.02
CA LEU A 108 -12.89 5.33 -7.33
C LEU A 108 -12.73 3.84 -7.50
N ASP A 109 -13.80 3.10 -7.19
CA ASP A 109 -13.84 1.66 -7.36
C ASP A 109 -13.87 1.23 -8.84
N ALA A 110 -13.82 -0.09 -9.07
CA ALA A 110 -13.78 -0.66 -10.42
C ALA A 110 -14.97 -0.22 -11.31
N VAL A 111 -16.18 -0.15 -10.75
CA VAL A 111 -17.38 0.28 -11.47
C VAL A 111 -17.35 1.78 -11.74
N SER A 112 -16.93 2.60 -10.77
CA SER A 112 -16.75 4.04 -10.96
C SER A 112 -15.77 4.33 -12.09
N ILE A 113 -14.61 3.68 -12.13
CA ILE A 113 -13.62 3.86 -13.20
C ILE A 113 -14.18 3.39 -14.56
N GLN A 114 -14.88 2.25 -14.59
CA GLN A 114 -15.55 1.77 -15.80
C GLN A 114 -16.54 2.81 -16.34
N LEU A 115 -17.42 3.33 -15.48
CA LEU A 115 -18.40 4.35 -15.86
C LEU A 115 -17.74 5.62 -16.39
N ILE A 116 -16.65 6.07 -15.74
CA ILE A 116 -15.85 7.22 -16.20
C ILE A 116 -15.36 6.97 -17.62
N LYS A 117 -14.78 5.79 -17.90
CA LYS A 117 -14.28 5.46 -19.25
C LYS A 117 -15.38 5.33 -20.30
N GLU A 118 -16.54 4.80 -19.92
CA GLU A 118 -17.70 4.69 -20.82
C GLU A 118 -18.27 6.07 -21.20
N ILE A 119 -18.35 7.00 -20.24
CA ILE A 119 -18.99 8.30 -20.42
C ILE A 119 -18.01 9.35 -20.98
N CYS A 120 -16.75 9.30 -20.53
CA CYS A 120 -15.72 10.29 -20.82
C CYS A 120 -14.39 9.57 -21.13
N PRO A 121 -14.27 8.92 -22.31
CA PRO A 121 -13.08 8.14 -22.67
C PRO A 121 -11.77 8.96 -22.72
N GLU A 122 -11.86 10.28 -22.80
CA GLU A 122 -10.75 11.24 -22.72
C GLU A 122 -10.07 11.27 -21.36
N VAL A 123 -10.69 10.76 -20.30
CA VAL A 123 -10.05 10.63 -18.99
C VAL A 123 -8.92 9.61 -19.09
N THR A 124 -7.72 10.05 -18.74
CA THR A 124 -6.49 9.25 -18.80
C THR A 124 -5.91 8.96 -17.43
N THR A 125 -6.16 9.84 -16.45
CA THR A 125 -5.59 9.73 -15.10
C THR A 125 -6.64 10.04 -14.05
N VAL A 126 -6.61 9.31 -12.93
CA VAL A 126 -7.57 9.48 -11.85
C VAL A 126 -6.91 9.49 -10.47
N VAL A 127 -7.45 10.28 -9.54
CA VAL A 127 -7.17 10.11 -8.10
C VAL A 127 -8.19 9.10 -7.54
N ALA A 128 -7.75 7.92 -7.08
CA ALA A 128 -8.64 6.76 -6.92
C ALA A 128 -8.71 6.09 -5.54
N GLY A 129 -7.92 6.53 -4.55
CA GLY A 129 -7.92 5.88 -3.23
C GLY A 129 -6.96 6.53 -2.25
N CYS A 130 -7.11 6.27 -0.96
CA CYS A 130 -6.15 6.67 0.06
C CYS A 130 -5.30 5.49 0.56
N PHE A 131 -3.97 5.56 0.35
CA PHE A 131 -3.06 4.49 0.74
C PHE A 131 -3.18 4.17 2.23
N GLU A 132 -3.32 2.89 2.60
CA GLU A 132 -3.46 2.43 4.00
C GLU A 132 -4.52 3.18 4.83
N GLU A 133 -5.59 3.64 4.19
CA GLU A 133 -6.76 4.18 4.91
C GLU A 133 -7.77 3.08 5.18
N GLY A 134 -8.04 2.83 6.47
CA GLY A 134 -8.97 1.80 6.94
C GLY A 134 -9.05 1.78 8.47
N VAL A 135 -9.41 0.63 9.05
CA VAL A 135 -9.94 0.58 10.44
C VAL A 135 -9.07 1.25 11.51
N LYS A 136 -7.75 1.12 11.38
CA LYS A 136 -6.81 1.65 12.36
C LYS A 136 -6.62 3.17 12.30
N VAL A 137 -6.90 3.80 11.15
CA VAL A 137 -6.95 5.27 11.06
C VAL A 137 -7.95 5.82 12.06
N PHE A 138 -9.03 5.08 12.26
CA PHE A 138 -10.14 5.47 13.12
C PHE A 138 -9.81 5.33 14.62
N HIS A 139 -8.80 4.55 15.00
CA HIS A 139 -8.38 4.47 16.41
C HIS A 139 -7.62 5.74 16.85
N GLY A 140 -7.02 6.44 15.89
CA GLY A 140 -6.28 7.68 16.13
C GLY A 140 -7.06 8.96 15.80
N CYS A 141 -8.05 8.91 14.89
CA CYS A 141 -8.77 10.09 14.41
C CYS A 141 -10.08 10.36 15.17
N ASN A 142 -10.57 11.59 15.10
CA ASN A 142 -11.97 11.87 15.46
C ASN A 142 -12.90 11.13 14.45
N ASN A 143 -14.16 10.91 14.81
CA ASN A 143 -15.15 10.11 14.07
C ASN A 143 -15.53 10.65 12.66
N SER A 144 -14.61 11.23 11.90
CA SER A 144 -14.92 12.13 10.79
C SER A 144 -15.36 11.45 9.49
N TRP A 145 -14.83 10.29 9.06
CA TRP A 145 -15.38 9.53 7.92
C TRP A 145 -14.62 8.20 7.71
N TYR A 146 -15.26 7.22 7.07
CA TYR A 146 -14.73 5.87 6.83
C TYR A 146 -14.31 5.69 5.37
N LEU A 147 -13.02 5.44 5.10
CA LEU A 147 -12.54 4.93 3.82
C LEU A 147 -11.90 3.56 4.07
N PHE A 148 -12.36 2.54 3.37
CA PHE A 148 -11.76 1.21 3.40
C PHE A 148 -11.02 0.96 2.09
N SER A 149 -9.76 1.41 2.00
CA SER A 149 -8.93 1.29 0.80
C SER A 149 -7.56 0.66 1.09
N GLU A 150 -7.49 -0.21 2.10
CA GLU A 150 -6.26 -0.91 2.46
C GLU A 150 -5.89 -1.92 1.38
N GLY A 151 -4.59 -2.07 1.12
CA GLY A 151 -4.09 -2.91 0.04
C GLY A 151 -3.70 -2.15 -1.23
N MET A 152 -3.96 -0.85 -1.32
CA MET A 152 -3.59 -0.06 -2.50
C MET A 152 -2.12 0.34 -2.59
N SER A 153 -1.76 0.93 -3.72
CA SER A 153 -0.43 1.45 -4.01
C SER A 153 -0.19 2.82 -3.38
N TRP A 154 1.05 3.10 -2.98
CA TRP A 154 1.53 4.44 -2.60
C TRP A 154 2.08 5.24 -3.80
N ASN A 155 2.30 4.57 -4.93
CA ASN A 155 2.75 5.13 -6.21
C ASN A 155 1.60 5.09 -7.24
N PRO A 156 1.71 5.73 -8.41
CA PRO A 156 0.76 5.54 -9.49
C PRO A 156 0.65 4.06 -9.88
N TRP A 157 -0.50 3.63 -10.37
CA TRP A 157 -0.70 2.25 -10.82
C TRP A 157 -1.71 2.15 -11.96
N TYR A 158 -1.75 0.99 -12.61
CA TYR A 158 -2.77 0.64 -13.59
C TYR A 158 -3.88 -0.13 -12.85
N PRO A 159 -5.05 0.47 -12.53
CA PRO A 159 -6.12 -0.24 -11.83
C PRO A 159 -6.70 -1.37 -12.68
N SER A 160 -7.02 -2.50 -12.05
CA SER A 160 -7.73 -3.62 -12.68
C SER A 160 -9.22 -3.31 -12.87
N LYS A 161 -9.83 -3.94 -13.87
CA LYS A 161 -11.27 -3.96 -14.14
C LYS A 161 -12.09 -4.67 -13.07
N THR A 162 -11.50 -5.58 -12.29
CA THR A 162 -12.23 -6.35 -11.27
C THR A 162 -12.16 -5.71 -9.90
N GLN A 163 -11.08 -5.00 -9.59
CA GLN A 163 -10.90 -4.24 -8.36
C GLN A 163 -9.84 -3.15 -8.58
N SER A 164 -10.27 -1.89 -8.48
CA SER A 164 -9.46 -0.65 -8.59
C SER A 164 -8.13 -0.65 -7.83
N ILE A 165 -8.06 -1.24 -6.63
CA ILE A 165 -6.88 -1.28 -5.76
C ILE A 165 -5.79 -2.20 -6.31
N ARG A 166 -6.20 -3.25 -7.02
CA ARG A 166 -5.30 -4.24 -7.59
C ARG A 166 -4.68 -3.68 -8.87
N PRO A 167 -3.35 -3.70 -9.03
CA PRO A 167 -2.74 -3.44 -10.32
C PRO A 167 -3.18 -4.46 -11.38
N ALA A 168 -3.43 -3.99 -12.58
CA ALA A 168 -3.73 -4.84 -13.72
C ALA A 168 -2.55 -5.75 -14.02
N LYS A 169 -2.82 -7.02 -14.33
CA LYS A 169 -1.76 -7.98 -14.69
C LYS A 169 -1.33 -7.88 -16.16
N ASN A 170 -2.22 -7.37 -17.02
CA ASN A 170 -2.05 -7.20 -18.45
C ASN A 170 -3.04 -6.16 -19.00
N GLU A 171 -2.94 -5.83 -20.29
CA GLU A 171 -3.82 -4.89 -20.98
C GLU A 171 -5.31 -5.29 -20.93
N GLU A 172 -5.63 -6.58 -20.94
CA GLU A 172 -7.02 -7.06 -20.90
C GLU A 172 -7.67 -6.78 -19.53
N ASP A 173 -6.88 -6.86 -18.47
CA ASP A 173 -7.27 -6.60 -17.09
C ASP A 173 -7.27 -5.10 -16.74
N TRP A 174 -6.64 -4.25 -17.56
CA TRP A 174 -6.48 -2.83 -17.26
C TRP A 174 -7.73 -2.00 -17.51
N SER A 175 -8.13 -1.17 -16.53
CA SER A 175 -9.28 -0.27 -16.63
C SER A 175 -9.08 0.95 -17.54
N GLY A 176 -7.94 1.09 -18.23
CA GLY A 176 -7.73 2.13 -19.24
C GLY A 176 -7.44 3.54 -18.72
N VAL A 177 -7.05 3.66 -17.45
CA VAL A 177 -6.56 4.90 -16.80
C VAL A 177 -5.29 4.63 -16.01
N VAL A 178 -4.49 5.66 -15.72
CA VAL A 178 -3.50 5.62 -14.64
C VAL A 178 -4.18 6.12 -13.37
N ALA A 179 -4.08 5.39 -12.27
CA ALA A 179 -4.57 5.84 -10.97
C ALA A 179 -3.41 6.37 -10.11
N VAL A 180 -3.68 7.37 -9.29
CA VAL A 180 -2.77 7.89 -8.26
C VAL A 180 -3.46 7.88 -6.90
N PRO A 181 -2.70 7.76 -5.79
CA PRO A 181 -3.26 7.87 -4.45
C PRO A 181 -3.81 9.29 -4.21
N HIS A 182 -4.67 9.45 -3.22
CA HIS A 182 -5.19 10.74 -2.77
C HIS A 182 -4.13 11.53 -1.99
N LEU A 183 -3.23 10.84 -1.28
CA LEU A 183 -2.20 11.44 -0.43
C LEU A 183 -0.88 10.70 -0.65
N SER A 184 0.23 11.43 -0.64
CA SER A 184 1.52 10.83 -0.33
C SER A 184 1.60 10.56 1.16
N ARG A 185 1.81 9.30 1.52
CA ARG A 185 1.90 8.84 2.91
C ARG A 185 3.29 8.36 3.26
N ASP A 186 3.68 8.55 4.51
CA ASP A 186 4.87 7.92 5.06
C ASP A 186 4.71 6.39 5.02
N LEU A 187 5.63 5.70 4.32
CA LEU A 187 5.55 4.26 4.08
C LEU A 187 5.80 3.40 5.33
N ALA A 188 6.39 3.98 6.38
CA ALA A 188 6.61 3.34 7.67
C ALA A 188 5.46 3.64 8.63
N LEU A 189 5.13 4.91 8.87
CA LEU A 189 4.07 5.30 9.80
C LEU A 189 2.68 4.93 9.28
N GLY A 190 2.48 5.00 7.96
CA GLY A 190 1.28 4.52 7.28
C GLY A 190 1.07 3.01 7.43
N TYR A 191 2.12 2.25 7.73
CA TYR A 191 2.01 0.82 8.07
C TYR A 191 1.76 0.60 9.57
N GLU A 192 2.60 1.18 10.44
CA GLU A 192 2.62 0.84 11.87
C GLU A 192 1.39 1.34 12.62
N GLN A 193 1.11 2.65 12.49
CA GLN A 193 0.00 3.27 13.21
C GLN A 193 -1.25 3.36 12.33
N ARG A 194 -1.05 3.38 11.00
CA ARG A 194 -2.11 3.60 10.01
C ARG A 194 -2.99 4.77 10.43
N ASN A 195 -2.44 5.88 10.93
CA ASN A 195 -3.24 7.04 11.29
C ASN A 195 -2.99 8.17 10.30
N ASP A 196 -4.04 8.94 10.04
CA ASP A 196 -3.95 10.02 9.07
C ASP A 196 -3.06 11.16 9.59
N PHE A 197 -3.07 11.37 10.91
CA PHE A 197 -2.39 12.44 11.62
C PHE A 197 -0.87 12.46 11.49
N PHE A 198 -0.18 11.31 11.47
CA PHE A 198 1.29 11.32 11.48
C PHE A 198 1.90 10.91 10.15
N ALA A 199 1.08 10.48 9.18
CA ALA A 199 1.57 9.71 8.05
C ALA A 199 1.27 10.35 6.69
N SER A 200 0.92 11.63 6.57
CA SER A 200 0.64 12.24 5.26
C SER A 200 0.81 13.76 5.24
N HIS A 201 1.03 14.31 4.04
CA HIS A 201 1.42 15.69 3.69
C HIS A 201 0.76 16.85 4.50
N PRO A 202 1.32 18.09 4.46
CA PRO A 202 1.49 18.98 5.62
C PRO A 202 0.28 19.21 6.53
N ALA A 203 -0.93 19.34 5.99
CA ALA A 203 -2.13 19.52 6.79
C ALA A 203 -2.35 18.40 7.80
N ASN A 204 -2.03 17.17 7.43
CA ASN A 204 -2.22 16.01 8.28
C ASN A 204 -1.06 15.88 9.28
N VAL A 205 0.19 16.03 8.83
CA VAL A 205 1.38 16.20 9.72
C VAL A 205 1.12 17.21 10.83
N GLN A 206 0.54 18.37 10.48
CA GLN A 206 0.22 19.43 11.43
C GLN A 206 -0.87 18.98 12.43
N ARG A 207 -1.93 18.28 11.98
CA ARG A 207 -2.93 17.70 12.91
C ARG A 207 -2.30 16.71 13.87
N GLY A 208 -1.36 15.89 13.41
CA GLY A 208 -0.60 14.98 14.25
C GLY A 208 0.44 15.64 15.13
N LEU A 209 0.71 16.94 14.98
CA LEU A 209 1.74 17.63 15.75
C LEU A 209 3.13 17.00 15.55
N ALA A 210 3.39 16.45 14.36
CA ALA A 210 4.73 16.00 13.99
C ALA A 210 5.71 17.18 13.77
N ASN A 211 5.16 18.38 13.56
CA ASN A 211 5.88 19.65 13.49
C ASN A 211 5.75 20.43 14.81
N LEU A 212 6.78 21.23 15.14
CA LEU A 212 6.77 22.10 16.32
C LEU A 212 6.60 23.56 15.87
N GLY A 213 5.34 24.02 15.81
CA GLY A 213 5.02 25.33 15.26
C GLY A 213 5.47 25.43 13.80
N ALA A 214 6.34 26.39 13.50
CA ALA A 214 6.89 26.59 12.17
C ALA A 214 8.14 25.75 11.87
N GLU A 215 8.59 24.88 12.78
CA GLU A 215 9.71 23.96 12.52
C GLU A 215 9.14 22.63 12.00
N HIS A 216 9.40 22.31 10.73
CA HIS A 216 8.83 21.15 10.03
C HIS A 216 9.82 20.29 9.23
N PRO A 217 10.91 19.81 9.86
CA PRO A 217 11.85 18.92 9.17
C PRO A 217 11.20 17.64 8.63
N TYR A 218 10.09 17.20 9.22
CA TYR A 218 9.35 16.04 8.78
C TYR A 218 8.80 16.20 7.35
N ASP A 219 8.26 17.37 7.00
CA ASP A 219 7.71 17.61 5.66
C ASP A 219 8.80 17.49 4.58
N PHE A 220 9.99 18.04 4.84
CA PHE A 220 11.13 17.90 3.93
C PHE A 220 11.67 16.46 3.87
N ASN A 221 11.75 15.77 5.02
CA ASN A 221 12.19 14.39 5.08
C ASN A 221 11.22 13.45 4.35
N LEU A 222 9.91 13.73 4.37
CA LEU A 222 8.92 12.95 3.65
C LEU A 222 9.10 13.12 2.14
N VAL A 223 9.32 14.34 1.65
CA VAL A 223 9.67 14.61 0.23
C VAL A 223 10.93 13.83 -0.17
N ASP A 224 11.97 13.86 0.67
CA ASP A 224 13.23 13.18 0.39
C ASP A 224 13.13 11.65 0.48
N GLN A 225 12.29 11.12 1.38
CA GLN A 225 11.98 9.69 1.45
C GLN A 225 11.30 9.20 0.17
N TYR A 226 10.41 10.00 -0.44
CA TYR A 226 9.83 9.67 -1.73
C TYR A 226 10.84 9.80 -2.88
N ARG A 227 11.74 10.80 -2.85
CA ARG A 227 12.81 10.92 -3.84
C ARG A 227 13.75 9.71 -3.80
N MET A 228 14.12 9.23 -2.61
CA MET A 228 14.95 8.02 -2.42
C MET A 228 14.38 6.78 -3.14
N GLN A 229 13.08 6.74 -3.45
CA GLN A 229 12.50 5.59 -4.16
C GLN A 229 13.02 5.42 -5.59
N GLU A 230 13.64 6.45 -6.19
CA GLU A 230 14.28 6.37 -7.51
C GLU A 230 15.38 5.30 -7.55
N ASP A 231 16.07 5.10 -6.42
CA ASP A 231 17.14 4.11 -6.27
C ASP A 231 16.63 2.67 -6.48
N PHE A 232 15.32 2.44 -6.31
CA PHE A 232 14.70 1.11 -6.37
C PHE A 232 13.72 0.94 -7.53
N ASN A 233 13.47 1.98 -8.33
CA ASN A 233 12.41 1.98 -9.35
C ASN A 233 12.90 2.49 -10.71
N ASP A 234 14.17 2.28 -11.02
CA ASP A 234 14.82 2.66 -12.28
C ASP A 234 14.70 4.17 -12.55
N GLY A 235 14.96 4.99 -11.52
CA GLY A 235 14.87 6.45 -11.62
C GLY A 235 13.43 7.00 -11.54
N PHE A 236 12.43 6.16 -11.27
CA PHE A 236 11.05 6.62 -11.10
C PHE A 236 10.69 6.78 -9.61
N SER A 237 10.10 7.91 -9.25
CA SER A 237 9.39 8.07 -7.98
C SER A 237 8.33 9.16 -8.12
N TYR A 238 7.36 9.15 -7.22
CA TYR A 238 6.19 10.01 -7.29
C TYR A 238 5.84 10.59 -5.93
N TYR A 239 5.68 11.92 -5.88
CA TYR A 239 5.19 12.61 -4.70
C TYR A 239 4.07 13.58 -5.09
N GLN A 240 3.08 13.75 -4.21
CA GLN A 240 2.02 14.71 -4.41
C GLN A 240 1.66 15.46 -3.14
N ILE A 241 1.22 16.70 -3.32
CA ILE A 241 0.50 17.45 -2.31
C ILE A 241 -0.91 17.66 -2.82
N HIS A 242 -1.89 17.06 -2.15
CA HIS A 242 -3.29 17.18 -2.52
C HIS A 242 -4.13 17.55 -1.29
N VAL A 243 -4.43 18.83 -1.16
CA VAL A 243 -5.08 19.32 0.04
C VAL A 243 -6.06 20.45 -0.30
N GLY A 244 -7.23 20.44 0.34
CA GLY A 244 -8.15 21.58 0.27
C GLY A 244 -7.53 22.79 1.01
N SER A 245 -8.07 23.98 0.82
CA SER A 245 -7.50 25.21 1.39
C SER A 245 -7.75 25.40 2.90
N ASN A 246 -8.78 24.75 3.45
CA ASN A 246 -9.29 25.01 4.81
C ASN A 246 -8.28 24.85 5.96
N TRP A 247 -7.19 24.10 5.80
CA TRP A 247 -6.18 23.92 6.84
C TRP A 247 -5.20 25.08 6.97
N LEU A 248 -5.18 25.99 5.99
CA LEU A 248 -4.32 27.17 5.98
C LEU A 248 -4.81 28.29 6.91
N CYS A 249 -5.84 28.01 7.70
CA CYS A 249 -6.30 28.86 8.78
C CYS A 249 -6.71 27.99 9.97
N ARG A 250 -6.78 28.61 11.15
CA ARG A 250 -7.20 27.94 12.37
C ARG A 250 -8.63 27.40 12.21
N ASN A 251 -8.81 26.11 12.50
CA ASN A 251 -10.11 25.47 12.45
C ASN A 251 -10.22 24.38 13.53
N HIS A 252 -11.31 23.60 13.53
CA HIS A 252 -11.53 22.57 14.56
C HIS A 252 -10.54 21.40 14.50
N ASN A 253 -9.89 21.17 13.36
CA ASN A 253 -8.86 20.15 13.18
C ASN A 253 -7.43 20.72 13.28
N ILE A 254 -7.24 22.02 13.04
CA ILE A 254 -5.93 22.69 13.01
C ILE A 254 -5.84 23.73 14.11
N ILE A 255 -5.00 23.46 15.12
CA ILE A 255 -4.89 24.26 16.34
C ILE A 255 -3.95 25.45 16.16
N ASP A 256 -2.96 25.30 15.29
CA ASP A 256 -1.99 26.34 14.94
C ASP A 256 -2.63 27.55 14.25
N SER A 257 -1.86 28.64 14.22
CA SER A 257 -2.30 29.88 13.58
C SER A 257 -2.22 29.81 12.06
N GLU A 258 -2.93 30.72 11.40
CA GLU A 258 -2.87 30.92 9.94
C GLU A 258 -1.44 31.19 9.46
N GLU A 259 -0.67 31.98 10.23
CA GLU A 259 0.73 32.28 9.90
C GLU A 259 1.58 31.01 9.85
N ILE A 260 1.42 30.11 10.84
CA ILE A 260 2.14 28.83 10.88
C ILE A 260 1.72 27.95 9.70
N SER A 261 0.42 27.68 9.53
CA SER A 261 -0.05 26.77 8.46
C SER A 261 0.36 27.27 7.07
N ARG A 262 0.30 28.58 6.83
CA ARG A 262 0.74 29.19 5.57
C ARG A 262 2.25 29.12 5.37
N GLN A 263 3.03 29.30 6.44
CA GLN A 263 4.48 29.12 6.40
C GLN A 263 4.86 27.68 6.06
N LEU A 264 4.26 26.69 6.73
CA LEU A 264 4.47 25.26 6.46
C LEU A 264 4.23 24.93 4.98
N TYR A 265 3.09 25.37 4.43
CA TYR A 265 2.77 25.17 3.02
C TYR A 265 3.77 25.85 2.08
N SER A 266 4.09 27.12 2.33
CA SER A 266 4.99 27.91 1.48
C SER A 266 6.38 27.32 1.45
N GLU A 267 6.95 27.02 2.62
CA GLU A 267 8.31 26.50 2.74
C GLU A 267 8.42 25.09 2.14
N THR A 268 7.39 24.25 2.29
CA THR A 268 7.33 22.94 1.62
C THR A 268 7.35 23.10 0.09
N LEU A 269 6.55 24.00 -0.47
CA LEU A 269 6.55 24.26 -1.91
C LEU A 269 7.85 24.92 -2.39
N GLU A 270 8.44 25.81 -1.59
CA GLU A 270 9.73 26.44 -1.90
C GLU A 270 10.86 25.39 -1.94
N TYR A 271 10.85 24.41 -1.03
CA TYR A 271 11.76 23.28 -1.07
C TYR A 271 11.59 22.46 -2.36
N ILE A 272 10.35 22.14 -2.73
CA ILE A 272 10.07 21.40 -3.97
C ILE A 272 10.50 22.22 -5.20
N ALA A 273 10.19 23.51 -5.25
CA ALA A 273 10.58 24.41 -6.36
C ALA A 273 12.10 24.52 -6.49
N LYS A 274 12.83 24.54 -5.37
CA LYS A 274 14.30 24.45 -5.36
C LYS A 274 14.75 23.14 -6.01
N LEU A 275 14.17 22.00 -5.64
CA LEU A 275 14.50 20.70 -6.25
C LEU A 275 14.17 20.66 -7.76
N VAL A 276 13.10 21.33 -8.20
CA VAL A 276 12.78 21.52 -9.62
C VAL A 276 13.88 22.31 -10.32
N SER A 277 14.32 23.44 -9.74
CA SER A 277 15.39 24.26 -10.32
C SER A 277 16.75 23.54 -10.39
N GLU A 278 16.97 22.57 -9.51
CA GLU A 278 18.15 21.70 -9.50
C GLU A 278 18.03 20.49 -10.46
N GLY A 279 16.90 20.34 -11.16
CA GLY A 279 16.65 19.21 -12.07
C GLY A 279 16.40 17.88 -11.36
N LYS A 280 16.14 17.89 -10.05
CA LYS A 280 15.88 16.68 -9.24
C LYS A 280 14.40 16.29 -9.21
N VAL A 281 13.52 17.25 -9.48
CA VAL A 281 12.06 17.06 -9.50
C VAL A 281 11.47 17.59 -10.81
N GLU A 282 10.57 16.81 -11.40
CA GLU A 282 9.75 17.23 -12.54
C GLU A 282 8.35 17.61 -12.04
N SER A 283 8.01 18.91 -12.07
CA SER A 283 6.65 19.38 -11.76
C SER A 283 5.76 19.21 -12.99
N MET A 284 4.66 18.48 -12.84
CA MET A 284 3.72 18.17 -13.92
C MET A 284 2.28 18.34 -13.45
N THR A 285 1.36 18.43 -14.40
CA THR A 285 -0.07 18.19 -14.20
C THR A 285 -0.36 16.68 -14.17
N LEU A 286 -1.56 16.30 -13.76
CA LEU A 286 -1.92 14.90 -13.56
C LEU A 286 -2.08 14.14 -14.90
N SER A 287 -2.56 14.78 -15.98
CA SER A 287 -2.56 14.12 -17.30
C SER A 287 -1.19 13.99 -17.95
N GLU A 288 -0.28 14.94 -17.68
CA GLU A 288 1.14 14.84 -18.05
C GLU A 288 1.79 13.66 -17.32
N LEU A 289 1.55 13.50 -16.00
CA LEU A 289 1.99 12.33 -15.23
C LEU A 289 1.47 11.04 -15.88
N GLY A 290 0.17 10.92 -16.15
CA GLY A 290 -0.39 9.68 -16.70
C GLY A 290 0.24 9.29 -18.04
N SER A 291 0.64 10.26 -18.85
CA SER A 291 1.38 10.02 -20.09
C SER A 291 2.81 9.54 -19.80
N ARG A 292 3.53 10.26 -18.92
CA ARG A 292 4.90 9.94 -18.50
C ARG A 292 5.02 8.57 -17.83
N TYR A 293 4.03 8.20 -17.01
CA TYR A 293 3.98 6.92 -16.31
C TYR A 293 3.88 5.76 -17.31
N LYS A 294 3.05 5.88 -18.34
CA LYS A 294 2.95 4.87 -19.42
C LYS A 294 4.24 4.69 -20.21
N GLU A 295 5.02 5.75 -20.38
CA GLU A 295 6.31 5.69 -21.08
C GLU A 295 7.39 5.01 -20.23
N CYS A 296 7.41 5.26 -18.92
CA CYS A 296 8.52 4.86 -18.04
C CYS A 296 8.23 3.59 -17.23
N PHE A 297 6.97 3.24 -17.05
CA PHE A 297 6.53 2.21 -16.14
C PHE A 297 5.62 1.20 -16.86
N PRO A 298 6.18 0.12 -17.41
CA PRO A 298 5.41 -0.95 -18.04
C PRO A 298 4.36 -1.53 -17.10
N LEU A 299 3.25 -1.99 -17.67
CA LEU A 299 2.09 -2.48 -16.93
C LEU A 299 2.43 -3.60 -15.95
N ASP A 300 3.31 -4.51 -16.35
CA ASP A 300 3.70 -5.69 -15.57
C ASP A 300 4.94 -5.46 -14.68
N LYS A 301 5.42 -4.22 -14.54
CA LYS A 301 6.60 -3.89 -13.74
C LYS A 301 6.27 -3.90 -12.24
N GLN A 302 7.12 -4.56 -11.46
CA GLN A 302 7.09 -4.49 -10.00
C GLN A 302 7.49 -3.11 -9.49
N THR A 303 6.74 -2.64 -8.49
CA THR A 303 7.03 -1.40 -7.78
C THR A 303 7.58 -1.71 -6.41
N ILE A 304 8.69 -1.06 -6.05
CA ILE A 304 9.39 -1.21 -4.79
C ILE A 304 9.22 0.05 -3.94
N GLY A 305 9.07 -0.12 -2.63
CA GLY A 305 8.95 0.97 -1.68
C GLY A 305 9.82 0.72 -0.45
N VAL A 306 10.63 1.68 -0.04
CA VAL A 306 11.43 1.61 1.18
C VAL A 306 10.97 2.70 2.13
N GLY A 307 10.32 2.30 3.21
CA GLY A 307 9.92 3.18 4.31
C GLY A 307 10.97 3.19 5.41
N LYS A 308 11.45 4.36 5.82
CA LYS A 308 12.31 4.55 6.99
C LYS A 308 11.54 5.36 8.02
N ASP A 309 11.70 5.05 9.29
CA ASP A 309 11.18 5.93 10.34
C ASP A 309 11.96 7.25 10.36
N ILE A 310 11.34 8.29 9.79
CA ILE A 310 11.88 9.66 9.69
C ILE A 310 11.36 10.59 10.79
N LEU A 311 10.46 10.13 11.67
CA LEU A 311 9.85 10.95 12.72
C LEU A 311 10.49 10.70 14.09
N TYR A 312 10.61 9.44 14.50
CA TYR A 312 11.06 9.08 15.85
C TYR A 312 12.53 8.64 15.92
N GLY A 313 13.17 8.42 14.77
CA GLY A 313 14.56 7.99 14.72
C GLY A 313 14.80 6.59 15.29
N SER A 314 13.80 5.69 15.26
CA SER A 314 13.94 4.31 15.74
C SER A 314 14.89 3.45 14.88
N GLY A 315 15.19 3.93 13.67
CA GLY A 315 15.96 3.21 12.67
C GLY A 315 15.21 2.02 12.06
N LYS A 316 13.88 1.92 12.23
CA LYS A 316 13.06 0.89 11.56
C LYS A 316 13.01 1.16 10.06
N HIS A 317 13.16 0.09 9.27
CA HIS A 317 12.95 0.12 7.83
C HIS A 317 11.91 -0.94 7.42
N PHE A 318 11.06 -0.60 6.46
CA PHE A 318 10.09 -1.48 5.83
C PHE A 318 10.37 -1.56 4.34
N PHE A 319 10.33 -2.76 3.79
CA PHE A 319 10.44 -2.97 2.35
C PHE A 319 9.10 -3.43 1.82
N TRP A 320 8.56 -2.70 0.86
CA TRP A 320 7.34 -3.00 0.16
C TRP A 320 7.65 -3.46 -1.27
N VAL A 321 6.87 -4.42 -1.74
CA VAL A 321 6.82 -4.83 -3.14
C VAL A 321 5.36 -5.05 -3.53
N PHE A 322 4.98 -4.60 -4.72
CA PHE A 322 3.69 -4.96 -5.28
C PHE A 322 3.72 -5.01 -6.82
N ASP A 323 2.91 -5.92 -7.37
CA ASP A 323 2.59 -6.03 -8.79
C ASP A 323 1.15 -6.55 -8.97
N GLY A 324 0.76 -6.99 -10.17
CA GLY A 324 -0.59 -7.51 -10.43
C GLY A 324 -0.95 -8.83 -9.74
N ASN A 325 -0.01 -9.52 -9.09
CA ASN A 325 -0.16 -10.86 -8.50
C ASN A 325 -0.07 -10.86 -6.98
N TYR A 326 0.69 -9.95 -6.37
CA TYR A 326 0.68 -9.77 -4.92
C TYR A 326 1.14 -8.39 -4.50
N ARG A 327 0.86 -8.09 -3.22
CA ARG A 327 1.55 -7.08 -2.43
C ARG A 327 2.17 -7.76 -1.21
N ALA A 328 3.39 -7.39 -0.86
CA ALA A 328 4.06 -7.84 0.36
C ALA A 328 4.83 -6.71 1.04
N LEU A 329 4.93 -6.78 2.37
CA LEU A 329 5.85 -5.98 3.18
C LEU A 329 6.77 -6.88 3.99
N ILE A 330 8.05 -6.52 4.03
CA ILE A 330 9.07 -7.09 4.90
C ILE A 330 9.34 -6.12 6.06
N ASP A 331 9.13 -6.60 7.29
CA ASP A 331 9.44 -5.91 8.54
C ASP A 331 10.83 -6.30 9.03
N THR A 332 11.81 -5.42 8.81
CA THR A 332 13.20 -5.66 9.21
C THR A 332 13.39 -5.60 10.74
N PHE A 333 12.47 -4.99 11.47
CA PHE A 333 12.52 -4.93 12.93
C PHE A 333 12.04 -6.22 13.59
N GLN A 334 11.44 -7.13 12.80
CA GLN A 334 11.01 -8.46 13.19
C GLN A 334 11.70 -9.52 12.30
N GLY A 335 13.02 -9.50 12.25
CA GLY A 335 13.83 -10.54 11.60
C GLY A 335 13.72 -10.60 10.07
N GLY A 336 13.08 -9.61 9.45
CA GLY A 336 12.72 -9.66 8.04
C GLY A 336 11.43 -10.43 7.76
N SER A 337 10.52 -10.56 8.73
CA SER A 337 9.24 -11.24 8.52
C SER A 337 8.36 -10.57 7.45
N ILE A 338 7.53 -11.35 6.75
CA ILE A 338 6.45 -10.77 5.95
C ILE A 338 5.35 -10.29 6.90
N GLY A 339 5.10 -8.98 6.92
CA GLY A 339 4.16 -8.31 7.84
C GLY A 339 2.85 -7.81 7.20
N ASP A 340 2.80 -7.69 5.87
CA ASP A 340 1.57 -7.57 5.07
C ASP A 340 1.73 -8.50 3.86
N LEU A 341 0.70 -9.28 3.54
CA LEU A 341 0.67 -10.10 2.33
C LEU A 341 -0.75 -10.08 1.78
N ARG A 342 -0.90 -9.69 0.52
CA ARG A 342 -2.18 -9.68 -0.20
C ARG A 342 -2.06 -10.42 -1.52
N PRO A 343 -2.85 -11.50 -1.74
CA PRO A 343 -2.75 -12.32 -2.93
C PRO A 343 -3.63 -11.76 -4.06
N PHE A 344 -3.09 -10.81 -4.81
CA PHE A 344 -3.79 -10.24 -5.98
C PHE A 344 -4.08 -11.27 -7.08
N CYS A 345 -3.32 -12.37 -7.13
CA CYS A 345 -3.54 -13.48 -8.06
C CYS A 345 -4.92 -14.13 -7.94
N GLY A 346 -5.58 -14.00 -6.78
CA GLY A 346 -6.97 -14.45 -6.61
C GLY A 346 -7.99 -13.67 -7.44
N GLU A 347 -7.61 -12.48 -7.92
CA GLU A 347 -8.46 -11.58 -8.71
C GLU A 347 -9.81 -11.31 -8.03
N TYR A 348 -9.79 -11.14 -6.70
CA TYR A 348 -10.98 -10.82 -5.93
C TYR A 348 -11.64 -9.55 -6.50
N ALA A 349 -12.92 -9.66 -6.87
CA ALA A 349 -13.67 -8.59 -7.50
C ALA A 349 -14.59 -7.93 -6.49
N SER A 350 -14.55 -6.60 -6.41
CA SER A 350 -15.46 -5.81 -5.58
C SER A 350 -15.57 -4.37 -6.10
N PHE A 351 -16.64 -3.72 -5.69
CA PHE A 351 -16.91 -2.29 -5.91
C PHE A 351 -17.76 -1.76 -4.76
N THR A 352 -17.90 -0.45 -4.60
CA THR A 352 -18.70 0.14 -3.52
C THR A 352 -20.06 0.63 -3.99
N GLY A 353 -21.00 0.84 -3.07
CA GLY A 353 -22.36 1.32 -3.37
C GLY A 353 -23.45 0.45 -2.74
N THR A 354 -24.66 0.99 -2.63
CA THR A 354 -25.79 0.30 -1.97
C THR A 354 -26.32 -0.92 -2.73
N ASP A 355 -25.93 -1.09 -3.99
CA ASP A 355 -26.20 -2.25 -4.84
C ASP A 355 -25.05 -3.27 -4.88
N SER A 356 -23.95 -3.00 -4.17
CA SER A 356 -22.81 -3.91 -4.03
C SER A 356 -22.97 -4.84 -2.81
N LYS A 357 -22.49 -6.08 -2.93
CA LYS A 357 -22.31 -6.98 -1.78
C LYS A 357 -21.23 -6.50 -0.81
N SER A 358 -20.26 -5.73 -1.31
CA SER A 358 -19.17 -5.17 -0.51
C SER A 358 -19.55 -3.87 0.16
N LEU A 359 -20.70 -3.26 -0.19
CA LEU A 359 -21.20 -1.99 0.34
C LEU A 359 -20.13 -0.90 0.28
N ASP A 360 -19.44 -0.64 1.39
CA ASP A 360 -18.44 0.40 1.56
C ASP A 360 -16.99 -0.14 1.60
N MET A 361 -16.81 -1.46 1.53
CA MET A 361 -15.50 -2.11 1.59
C MET A 361 -14.81 -2.13 0.22
N ASN A 362 -13.86 -1.22 -0.03
CA ASN A 362 -13.00 -1.25 -1.22
C ASN A 362 -11.65 -1.94 -0.98
N SER A 363 -11.27 -2.23 0.26
CA SER A 363 -10.01 -2.88 0.62
C SER A 363 -9.83 -4.23 -0.09
N TYR A 364 -8.61 -4.57 -0.49
CA TYR A 364 -8.30 -5.90 -1.02
C TYR A 364 -8.02 -6.87 0.13
N PRO A 365 -8.47 -8.14 0.12
CA PRO A 365 -8.26 -9.04 1.25
C PRO A 365 -6.77 -9.29 1.52
N TYR A 366 -6.37 -9.20 2.79
CA TYR A 366 -5.04 -9.64 3.24
C TYR A 366 -5.09 -11.10 3.65
N VAL A 367 -3.92 -11.75 3.64
CA VAL A 367 -3.71 -13.07 4.24
C VAL A 367 -2.68 -13.06 5.36
N ILE A 368 -1.86 -12.01 5.38
CA ILE A 368 -1.05 -11.62 6.52
C ILE A 368 -1.25 -10.12 6.75
N GLN A 369 -1.54 -9.75 7.98
CA GLN A 369 -1.42 -8.37 8.44
C GLN A 369 -1.06 -8.34 9.93
N SER A 370 0.22 -8.17 10.22
CA SER A 370 0.77 -8.32 11.58
C SER A 370 0.38 -7.16 12.52
N GLN A 371 -0.02 -6.01 11.99
CA GLN A 371 -0.40 -4.87 12.82
C GLN A 371 -1.80 -5.03 13.42
N TYR A 372 -2.74 -5.71 12.77
CA TYR A 372 -4.14 -5.79 13.23
C TYR A 372 -4.37 -6.64 14.48
N ARG A 373 -3.53 -7.63 14.74
CA ARG A 373 -3.56 -8.37 16.00
C ARG A 373 -2.14 -8.46 16.53
N THR A 374 -1.76 -7.38 17.22
CA THR A 374 -0.56 -7.20 18.04
C THR A 374 0.65 -8.06 17.64
N GLY A 375 1.60 -7.47 16.91
CA GLY A 375 2.86 -8.12 16.51
C GLY A 375 3.69 -8.70 17.67
N TYR A 376 4.77 -9.43 17.34
CA TYR A 376 5.53 -10.31 18.26
C TYR A 376 5.81 -9.72 19.65
N LYS A 377 6.23 -8.45 19.69
CA LYS A 377 6.79 -7.81 20.89
C LYS A 377 5.77 -7.65 22.03
N ASN A 378 4.48 -7.64 21.72
CA ASN A 378 3.43 -7.42 22.72
C ASN A 378 2.80 -8.72 23.19
N HIS A 379 2.80 -9.76 22.35
CA HIS A 379 2.20 -11.06 22.62
C HIS A 379 2.98 -12.14 21.86
N TYR A 380 3.72 -12.98 22.59
CA TYR A 380 4.49 -14.10 22.03
C TYR A 380 3.60 -14.95 21.10
N GLU A 381 4.04 -15.15 19.85
CA GLU A 381 3.33 -15.90 18.79
C GLU A 381 1.93 -15.42 18.35
N ASP A 382 1.37 -14.31 18.86
CA ASP A 382 0.03 -13.85 18.47
C ASP A 382 0.02 -13.08 17.13
N GLY A 383 -0.91 -13.38 16.22
CA GLY A 383 -1.07 -12.64 14.96
C GLY A 383 -0.44 -13.30 13.72
N ALA A 384 -0.85 -12.84 12.53
CA ALA A 384 -0.38 -13.37 11.24
C ALA A 384 1.01 -12.82 10.86
N ARG A 385 1.89 -13.68 10.31
CA ARG A 385 3.28 -13.38 9.90
C ARG A 385 3.96 -14.55 9.17
N THR A 386 5.16 -14.34 8.62
CA THR A 386 6.10 -15.43 8.21
C THR A 386 7.49 -15.21 8.77
N THR A 387 8.22 -16.27 9.14
CA THR A 387 9.62 -16.21 9.61
C THR A 387 10.19 -17.64 9.78
N LEU A 388 11.36 -17.73 10.44
CA LEU A 388 12.10 -18.93 10.73
C LEU A 388 12.19 -19.18 12.25
N MET A 389 11.77 -20.35 12.70
CA MET A 389 12.14 -20.87 14.02
C MET A 389 13.41 -21.70 13.90
N VAL A 390 14.33 -21.53 14.84
CA VAL A 390 15.59 -22.27 14.91
C VAL A 390 15.68 -22.99 16.25
N GLU A 391 15.80 -24.31 16.18
CA GLU A 391 15.87 -25.20 17.34
C GLU A 391 17.29 -25.74 17.52
N HIS A 392 17.78 -25.71 18.76
CA HIS A 392 18.99 -26.41 19.20
C HIS A 392 18.76 -26.98 20.60
N GLY A 393 18.99 -28.29 20.76
CA GLY A 393 18.66 -28.98 22.02
C GLY A 393 17.17 -28.87 22.35
N GLU A 394 16.85 -28.26 23.50
CA GLU A 394 15.47 -28.00 23.96
C GLU A 394 15.03 -26.54 23.75
N GLU A 395 15.89 -25.68 23.21
CA GLU A 395 15.62 -24.25 23.02
C GLU A 395 15.22 -23.93 21.58
N THR A 396 14.19 -23.09 21.44
CA THR A 396 13.72 -22.57 20.15
C THR A 396 13.82 -21.04 20.16
N LEU A 397 14.53 -20.50 19.18
CA LEU A 397 14.62 -19.06 18.93
C LEU A 397 13.83 -18.71 17.68
N ASP A 398 12.99 -17.68 17.76
CA ASP A 398 12.28 -17.12 16.60
C ASP A 398 13.09 -15.94 16.04
N LEU A 399 13.42 -15.99 14.75
CA LEU A 399 14.11 -14.91 14.05
C LEU A 399 13.36 -13.57 14.15
N CYS A 400 12.03 -13.57 14.33
CA CYS A 400 11.22 -12.37 14.57
C CYS A 400 11.60 -11.59 15.84
N ALA A 401 12.26 -12.22 16.81
CA ALA A 401 12.73 -11.56 18.02
C ALA A 401 13.93 -10.62 17.76
N TYR A 402 14.54 -10.70 16.57
CA TYR A 402 15.79 -10.04 16.24
C TYR A 402 15.58 -8.93 15.22
N ARG A 403 16.43 -7.90 15.29
CA ARG A 403 16.47 -6.82 14.31
C ARG A 403 17.44 -7.16 13.19
N THR A 404 17.04 -6.88 11.96
CA THR A 404 17.89 -6.83 10.78
C THR A 404 17.66 -5.51 10.05
N GLU A 405 18.38 -5.26 8.96
CA GLU A 405 18.28 -4.07 8.14
C GLU A 405 18.34 -4.44 6.65
N ILE A 406 17.79 -3.56 5.81
CA ILE A 406 17.97 -3.66 4.36
C ILE A 406 19.46 -3.44 4.06
N LYS A 407 20.14 -4.49 3.60
CA LYS A 407 21.55 -4.45 3.21
C LYS A 407 21.70 -4.03 1.75
N ASP A 408 20.86 -4.61 0.89
CA ASP A 408 20.89 -4.33 -0.54
C ASP A 408 19.55 -4.66 -1.22
N VAL A 409 19.27 -3.98 -2.33
CA VAL A 409 18.11 -4.23 -3.19
C VAL A 409 18.60 -4.28 -4.63
N GLU A 410 18.54 -5.46 -5.24
CA GLU A 410 18.93 -5.67 -6.63
C GLU A 410 17.69 -5.85 -7.51
N ARG A 411 17.74 -5.36 -8.74
CA ARG A 411 16.67 -5.52 -9.74
C ARG A 411 17.18 -6.22 -10.98
N ASN A 412 16.48 -7.27 -11.35
CA ASN A 412 16.68 -8.01 -12.59
C ASN A 412 15.38 -7.95 -13.42
N GLU A 413 15.45 -8.34 -14.69
CA GLU A 413 14.29 -8.31 -15.61
C GLU A 413 13.07 -9.09 -15.08
N ASN A 414 13.32 -10.18 -14.35
CA ASN A 414 12.30 -11.15 -13.91
C ASN A 414 12.05 -11.14 -12.40
N GLU A 415 12.82 -10.39 -11.62
CA GLU A 415 12.72 -10.40 -10.16
C GLU A 415 13.34 -9.17 -9.49
N SER A 416 12.86 -8.90 -8.28
CA SER A 416 13.50 -7.98 -7.34
C SER A 416 14.09 -8.80 -6.18
N ILE A 417 15.33 -8.53 -5.80
CA ILE A 417 16.03 -9.27 -4.75
C ILE A 417 16.28 -8.33 -3.57
N LEU A 418 15.71 -8.65 -2.41
CA LEU A 418 15.99 -7.98 -1.15
C LEU A 418 16.98 -8.81 -0.35
N LYS A 419 18.10 -8.19 0.04
CA LYS A 419 19.09 -8.78 0.93
C LYS A 419 19.06 -8.08 2.28
N LEU A 420 18.99 -8.85 3.34
CA LEU A 420 19.00 -8.35 4.72
C LEU A 420 20.38 -8.54 5.37
N THR A 421 20.70 -7.76 6.39
CA THR A 421 21.91 -7.98 7.20
C THR A 421 21.80 -9.33 7.96
N PRO A 422 22.89 -10.09 8.10
CA PRO A 422 22.86 -11.34 8.86
C PRO A 422 22.42 -11.14 10.32
N VAL A 423 21.70 -12.11 10.86
CA VAL A 423 21.27 -12.15 12.27
C VAL A 423 21.95 -13.32 12.95
N LYS A 424 22.65 -13.06 14.06
CA LYS A 424 23.26 -14.09 14.90
C LYS A 424 22.32 -14.49 16.03
N LEU A 425 21.91 -15.75 16.02
CA LEU A 425 21.14 -16.41 17.07
C LEU A 425 22.14 -17.12 18.00
N THR A 426 22.02 -16.92 19.31
CA THR A 426 22.89 -17.55 20.32
C THR A 426 22.02 -18.24 21.35
N PHE A 427 22.25 -19.53 21.54
CA PHE A 427 21.53 -20.39 22.46
C PHE A 427 22.14 -20.34 23.88
N ALA A 428 21.37 -20.76 24.86
CA ALA A 428 21.73 -20.71 26.28
C ALA A 428 22.98 -21.55 26.63
N ASP A 429 23.25 -22.60 25.87
CA ASP A 429 24.44 -23.46 26.00
C ASP A 429 25.68 -22.93 25.27
N GLY A 430 25.54 -21.81 24.54
CA GLY A 430 26.61 -21.15 23.80
C GLY A 430 26.72 -21.56 22.33
N ALA A 431 25.90 -22.51 21.86
CA ALA A 431 25.78 -22.78 20.43
C ALA A 431 25.26 -21.52 19.70
N TYR A 432 25.63 -21.34 18.44
CA TYR A 432 25.17 -20.19 17.66
C TYR A 432 25.04 -20.50 16.18
N VAL A 433 24.18 -19.75 15.51
CA VAL A 433 24.06 -19.73 14.05
C VAL A 433 23.79 -18.32 13.56
N GLU A 434 24.46 -17.92 12.48
CA GLU A 434 24.28 -16.65 11.80
C GLU A 434 23.59 -16.86 10.46
N ILE A 435 22.50 -16.12 10.22
CA ILE A 435 21.61 -16.34 9.09
C ILE A 435 21.46 -15.04 8.29
N GLU A 436 21.84 -15.06 7.02
CA GLU A 436 21.51 -14.01 6.05
C GLU A 436 20.21 -14.38 5.31
N THR A 437 19.20 -13.53 5.43
CA THR A 437 17.93 -13.72 4.72
C THR A 437 17.93 -12.96 3.40
N ARG A 438 17.49 -13.63 2.33
CA ARG A 438 17.23 -13.00 1.03
C ARG A 438 15.83 -13.35 0.54
N TYR A 439 15.11 -12.37 0.01
CA TYR A 439 13.84 -12.55 -0.67
C TYR A 439 14.03 -12.31 -2.16
N LEU A 440 13.68 -13.28 -3.00
CA LEU A 440 13.63 -13.09 -4.45
C LEU A 440 12.15 -13.04 -4.85
N PHE A 441 11.68 -11.82 -5.11
CA PHE A 441 10.34 -11.51 -5.53
C PHE A 441 10.23 -11.74 -7.03
N LYS A 442 9.73 -12.93 -7.44
CA LYS A 442 9.57 -13.25 -8.85
C LYS A 442 8.41 -12.44 -9.42
N LYS A 443 8.59 -11.97 -10.65
CA LYS A 443 7.49 -11.50 -11.50
C LYS A 443 6.50 -12.67 -11.67
N HIS A 444 5.20 -12.40 -11.64
CA HIS A 444 4.13 -13.40 -11.81
C HIS A 444 3.78 -14.29 -10.60
N GLY A 445 4.12 -13.90 -9.36
CA GLY A 445 3.34 -14.35 -8.19
C GLY A 445 4.07 -15.11 -7.08
N ASN A 446 5.33 -15.50 -7.27
CA ASN A 446 6.05 -16.34 -6.31
C ASN A 446 7.17 -15.58 -5.60
N ILE A 447 7.43 -15.96 -4.34
CA ILE A 447 8.50 -15.39 -3.52
C ILE A 447 9.41 -16.54 -3.11
N MET A 448 10.70 -16.47 -3.45
CA MET A 448 11.70 -17.36 -2.88
C MET A 448 12.24 -16.76 -1.59
N ILE A 449 12.26 -17.55 -0.53
CA ILE A 449 12.88 -17.22 0.75
C ILE A 449 14.16 -18.04 0.87
N VAL A 450 15.30 -17.36 0.97
CA VAL A 450 16.62 -17.98 1.14
C VAL A 450 17.12 -17.68 2.55
N ARG A 451 17.53 -18.73 3.27
CA ARG A 451 18.21 -18.62 4.56
C ARG A 451 19.62 -19.18 4.38
N ALA A 452 20.58 -18.28 4.16
CA ALA A 452 21.99 -18.64 4.02
C ALA A 452 22.65 -18.64 5.39
N ILE A 453 23.35 -19.71 5.73
CA ILE A 453 24.09 -19.85 6.99
C ILE A 453 25.49 -19.27 6.74
N THR A 454 25.78 -18.12 7.36
CA THR A 454 27.04 -17.41 7.16
C THR A 454 28.11 -17.79 8.17
N ASP A 455 27.70 -18.24 9.35
CA ASP A 455 28.57 -18.72 10.43
C ASP A 455 27.75 -19.62 11.37
N LYS A 456 28.39 -20.59 12.05
CA LYS A 456 27.75 -21.42 13.11
C LYS A 456 28.81 -22.06 14.00
N SER A 457 28.41 -22.51 15.19
CA SER A 457 29.26 -23.32 16.05
C SER A 457 29.56 -24.70 15.45
N ASP A 458 30.81 -25.15 15.59
CA ASP A 458 31.29 -26.40 15.01
C ASP A 458 30.67 -27.63 15.69
N GLY A 459 30.17 -28.56 14.88
CA GLY A 459 29.67 -29.86 15.36
C GLY A 459 28.23 -29.83 15.87
N ASP A 460 27.59 -28.67 15.90
CA ASP A 460 26.19 -28.52 16.28
C ASP A 460 25.24 -28.82 15.12
N CYS A 461 24.14 -29.50 15.44
CA CYS A 461 23.01 -29.67 14.54
C CYS A 461 21.90 -28.70 14.96
N PHE A 462 21.28 -28.08 13.96
CA PHE A 462 20.13 -27.21 14.14
C PHE A 462 18.94 -27.77 13.38
N LYS A 463 17.75 -27.37 13.79
CA LYS A 463 16.53 -27.65 13.05
C LYS A 463 15.85 -26.34 12.71
N PHE A 464 15.60 -26.13 11.42
CA PHE A 464 15.07 -24.89 10.88
C PHE A 464 13.62 -25.14 10.48
N THR A 465 12.68 -24.36 11.01
CA THR A 465 11.27 -24.45 10.67
C THR A 465 10.82 -23.14 10.02
N GLU A 466 10.72 -23.14 8.69
CA GLU A 466 10.11 -22.01 7.96
C GLU A 466 8.60 -22.10 8.12
N TYR A 467 7.97 -21.01 8.56
CA TYR A 467 6.53 -21.01 8.81
C TYR A 467 5.81 -19.79 8.25
N LEU A 468 4.56 -20.01 7.88
CA LEU A 468 3.58 -18.97 7.54
C LEU A 468 2.37 -19.14 8.44
N LYS A 469 2.07 -18.12 9.24
CA LYS A 469 0.86 -18.02 10.05
C LYS A 469 -0.04 -16.98 9.41
N GLY A 470 -1.20 -17.38 8.89
CA GLY A 470 -2.05 -16.54 8.07
C GLY A 470 -3.53 -16.66 8.41
N CYS A 471 -4.31 -15.73 7.90
CA CYS A 471 -5.77 -15.79 7.90
C CYS A 471 -6.30 -15.22 6.57
N TYR A 472 -7.57 -14.82 6.48
CA TYR A 472 -7.96 -13.82 5.49
C TYR A 472 -8.84 -12.76 6.16
N GLY A 473 -8.74 -11.52 5.70
CA GLY A 473 -9.50 -10.42 6.27
C GLY A 473 -9.49 -9.16 5.41
N PHE A 474 -10.39 -8.23 5.73
CA PHE A 474 -10.42 -6.88 5.14
C PHE A 474 -10.13 -5.78 6.16
N THR A 475 -10.38 -6.07 7.44
CA THR A 475 -10.25 -5.14 8.56
C THR A 475 -9.39 -5.75 9.68
N GLU A 476 -9.45 -5.21 10.90
CA GLU A 476 -8.61 -5.64 12.03
C GLU A 476 -8.86 -7.11 12.40
N TYR A 477 -10.09 -7.58 12.20
CA TYR A 477 -10.45 -8.96 12.47
C TYR A 477 -10.47 -9.78 11.18
N PRO A 478 -9.98 -11.03 11.24
CA PRO A 478 -10.16 -11.97 10.16
C PRO A 478 -11.64 -12.25 9.90
N GLU A 479 -11.95 -12.55 8.64
CA GLU A 479 -13.27 -13.00 8.24
C GLU A 479 -13.55 -14.44 8.72
N ASN A 480 -14.75 -14.95 8.44
CA ASN A 480 -15.10 -16.32 8.74
C ASN A 480 -14.24 -17.32 7.92
N MET A 481 -13.45 -18.12 8.60
CA MET A 481 -12.46 -19.05 8.04
C MET A 481 -13.07 -20.38 7.56
N TYR A 482 -14.34 -20.67 7.85
CA TYR A 482 -15.01 -21.88 7.34
C TYR A 482 -14.99 -21.92 5.80
N GLY A 483 -14.70 -23.10 5.24
CA GLY A 483 -14.56 -23.30 3.79
C GLY A 483 -13.11 -23.20 3.29
N ILE A 484 -12.15 -22.92 4.19
CA ILE A 484 -10.73 -23.06 3.90
C ILE A 484 -10.33 -24.53 3.96
N GLU A 485 -9.58 -25.00 2.97
CA GLU A 485 -9.00 -26.34 2.96
C GLU A 485 -7.54 -26.30 3.40
N LEU A 486 -7.18 -27.16 4.35
CA LEU A 486 -5.80 -27.38 4.79
C LEU A 486 -5.14 -28.44 3.91
N MET A 487 -3.95 -28.17 3.41
CA MET A 487 -3.28 -28.97 2.38
C MET A 487 -1.93 -29.50 2.87
N LEU A 488 -1.62 -30.76 2.60
CA LEU A 488 -0.31 -31.38 2.83
C LEU A 488 0.13 -32.15 1.58
N ASP A 489 1.28 -31.76 1.03
CA ASP A 489 1.92 -32.40 -0.12
C ASP A 489 0.97 -32.60 -1.31
N GLY A 490 0.18 -31.57 -1.62
CA GLY A 490 -0.79 -31.56 -2.72
C GLY A 490 -2.15 -32.20 -2.41
N GLU A 491 -2.32 -32.81 -1.24
CA GLU A 491 -3.57 -33.48 -0.84
C GLU A 491 -4.29 -32.68 0.25
N LYS A 492 -5.62 -32.75 0.26
CA LYS A 492 -6.44 -32.15 1.32
C LYS A 492 -6.24 -32.96 2.61
N ALA A 493 -5.73 -32.31 3.64
CA ALA A 493 -5.55 -32.88 4.96
C ALA A 493 -6.82 -32.77 5.81
N ALA A 494 -7.49 -31.60 5.78
CA ALA A 494 -8.71 -31.33 6.51
C ALA A 494 -9.41 -30.05 6.01
N ASP A 495 -10.64 -29.85 6.46
CA ASP A 495 -11.31 -28.54 6.44
C ASP A 495 -10.93 -27.74 7.69
N TYR A 496 -10.76 -26.42 7.53
CA TYR A 496 -10.57 -25.49 8.64
C TYR A 496 -11.85 -25.43 9.49
N ASN A 497 -11.74 -25.68 10.80
CA ASN A 497 -12.88 -25.80 11.71
C ASN A 497 -12.66 -25.14 13.09
N TYR A 498 -11.67 -24.26 13.23
CA TYR A 498 -11.30 -23.63 14.52
C TYR A 498 -10.95 -24.65 15.62
N SER A 499 -10.43 -25.82 15.23
CA SER A 499 -10.17 -26.94 16.11
C SER A 499 -8.81 -26.88 16.82
N GLY A 500 -7.90 -26.02 16.38
CA GLY A 500 -6.50 -25.97 16.85
C GLY A 500 -5.65 -27.17 16.43
N LYS A 501 -6.22 -28.10 15.65
CA LYS A 501 -5.58 -29.38 15.33
C LYS A 501 -4.47 -29.20 14.29
N GLU A 502 -3.35 -29.87 14.55
CA GLU A 502 -2.23 -29.97 13.62
C GLU A 502 -2.28 -31.31 12.86
N TYR A 503 -1.90 -31.23 11.58
CA TYR A 503 -1.77 -32.35 10.67
C TYR A 503 -0.36 -32.32 10.10
N GLU A 504 0.27 -33.48 10.00
CA GLU A 504 1.67 -33.58 9.61
C GLU A 504 1.96 -34.86 8.82
N LYS A 505 2.94 -34.80 7.94
CA LYS A 505 3.52 -35.96 7.27
C LYS A 505 4.93 -35.67 6.76
N ASN A 506 5.65 -36.71 6.38
CA ASN A 506 6.85 -36.56 5.56
C ASN A 506 6.41 -36.03 4.18
N GLY A 507 7.07 -34.97 3.71
CA GLY A 507 6.71 -34.31 2.46
C GLY A 507 7.56 -33.06 2.27
N SER A 508 7.29 -32.33 1.19
CA SER A 508 8.07 -31.13 0.83
C SER A 508 7.20 -29.88 0.74
N LYS A 509 5.88 -30.03 0.88
CA LYS A 509 4.92 -28.97 0.62
C LYS A 509 3.76 -28.96 1.61
N THR A 510 3.30 -27.78 1.98
CA THR A 510 2.12 -27.55 2.83
C THR A 510 1.39 -26.30 2.35
N GLY A 511 0.10 -26.16 2.64
CA GLY A 511 -0.64 -24.99 2.18
C GLY A 511 -2.08 -24.90 2.62
N VAL A 512 -2.76 -23.89 2.09
CA VAL A 512 -4.20 -23.67 2.26
C VAL A 512 -4.85 -23.24 0.95
N LYS A 513 -6.11 -23.63 0.76
CA LYS A 513 -7.00 -23.06 -0.26
C LYS A 513 -8.07 -22.21 0.41
N ILE A 514 -8.18 -20.96 -0.02
CA ILE A 514 -9.09 -19.95 0.50
C ILE A 514 -10.10 -19.62 -0.60
N GLY A 515 -11.16 -20.42 -0.68
CA GLY A 515 -12.17 -20.31 -1.74
C GLY A 515 -12.89 -18.96 -1.76
N GLN A 516 -13.00 -18.29 -0.61
CA GLN A 516 -13.66 -16.99 -0.45
C GLN A 516 -12.95 -15.87 -1.24
N ILE A 517 -11.65 -16.02 -1.50
CA ILE A 517 -10.83 -15.05 -2.26
C ILE A 517 -10.10 -15.73 -3.43
N ASN A 518 -10.57 -16.90 -3.86
CA ASN A 518 -10.04 -17.69 -4.97
C ASN A 518 -8.51 -17.89 -4.95
N THR A 519 -7.92 -18.13 -3.79
CA THR A 519 -6.45 -18.16 -3.62
C THR A 519 -5.99 -19.46 -2.97
N GLU A 520 -4.91 -20.05 -3.49
CA GLU A 520 -4.13 -21.09 -2.82
C GLU A 520 -2.76 -20.53 -2.43
N ILE A 521 -2.37 -20.74 -1.17
CA ILE A 521 -1.07 -20.35 -0.61
C ILE A 521 -0.32 -21.62 -0.24
N LEU A 522 0.94 -21.73 -0.67
CA LEU A 522 1.77 -22.89 -0.43
C LEU A 522 3.14 -22.47 0.08
N LEU A 523 3.68 -23.25 1.01
CA LEU A 523 5.12 -23.37 1.22
C LEU A 523 5.60 -24.64 0.53
N GLU A 524 6.69 -24.56 -0.22
CA GLU A 524 7.31 -25.69 -0.91
C GLU A 524 8.83 -25.62 -0.79
N ALA A 525 9.46 -26.71 -0.32
CA ALA A 525 10.90 -26.81 -0.19
C ALA A 525 11.57 -26.86 -1.57
N ASP A 526 12.56 -26.00 -1.78
CA ASP A 526 13.38 -25.99 -3.00
C ASP A 526 14.78 -26.58 -2.77
N CYS A 527 15.39 -26.20 -1.65
CA CYS A 527 16.72 -26.65 -1.24
C CYS A 527 16.75 -26.90 0.27
N GLY A 528 17.59 -27.85 0.69
CA GLY A 528 17.58 -28.44 2.03
C GLY A 528 16.84 -29.77 2.07
N VAL A 529 17.00 -30.51 3.16
CA VAL A 529 16.33 -31.80 3.36
C VAL A 529 15.13 -31.58 4.28
N PRO A 530 13.89 -31.47 3.75
CA PRO A 530 12.72 -31.37 4.58
C PRO A 530 12.47 -32.70 5.29
N GLU A 531 12.46 -32.70 6.61
CA GLU A 531 12.12 -33.88 7.41
C GLU A 531 10.61 -34.08 7.45
N LYS A 532 9.87 -32.98 7.54
CA LYS A 532 8.45 -32.98 7.84
C LYS A 532 7.79 -31.68 7.40
N VAL A 533 6.53 -31.80 6.99
CA VAL A 533 5.65 -30.67 6.75
C VAL A 533 4.42 -30.77 7.63
N SER A 534 3.90 -29.62 8.07
CA SER A 534 2.66 -29.56 8.83
C SER A 534 1.77 -28.41 8.42
N VAL A 535 0.48 -28.58 8.72
CA VAL A 535 -0.56 -27.55 8.63
C VAL A 535 -1.42 -27.64 9.87
N GLN A 536 -1.66 -26.49 10.49
CA GLN A 536 -2.44 -26.37 11.72
C GLN A 536 -3.64 -25.45 11.51
N ASP A 537 -4.81 -25.89 11.99
CA ASP A 537 -6.02 -25.09 12.13
C ASP A 537 -5.89 -24.09 13.29
N GLY A 538 -6.52 -22.92 13.20
CA GLY A 538 -6.57 -21.98 14.31
C GLY A 538 -7.66 -22.34 15.32
N HIS A 539 -7.94 -21.44 16.25
CA HIS A 539 -9.09 -21.49 17.16
C HIS A 539 -9.75 -20.11 17.28
N LEU A 540 -10.92 -19.99 17.91
CA LEU A 540 -11.73 -18.75 17.86
C LEU A 540 -10.98 -17.48 18.30
N PHE A 541 -10.06 -17.58 19.26
CA PHE A 541 -9.26 -16.44 19.73
C PHE A 541 -7.91 -16.29 19.01
N SER A 542 -7.51 -17.27 18.19
CA SER A 542 -6.30 -17.22 17.35
C SER A 542 -6.63 -17.94 16.02
N PRO A 543 -7.41 -17.30 15.14
CA PRO A 543 -8.04 -17.95 13.98
C PRO A 543 -7.07 -18.13 12.80
N PHE A 544 -5.78 -18.25 13.09
CA PHE A 544 -4.73 -18.29 12.09
C PHE A 544 -4.37 -19.73 11.77
N TYR A 545 -4.43 -20.10 10.49
CA TYR A 545 -3.80 -21.34 10.06
C TYR A 545 -2.28 -21.17 10.10
N THR A 546 -1.55 -22.25 10.36
CA THR A 546 -0.08 -22.24 10.33
C THR A 546 0.46 -23.32 9.40
N LEU A 547 1.27 -22.92 8.43
CA LEU A 547 2.00 -23.76 7.51
C LEU A 547 3.44 -23.90 8.02
N ARG A 548 4.02 -25.10 8.03
CA ARG A 548 5.42 -25.32 8.44
C ARG A 548 6.13 -26.29 7.51
N ILE A 549 7.39 -25.96 7.18
CA ILE A 549 8.36 -26.91 6.62
C ILE A 549 9.54 -26.96 7.57
N CYS A 550 9.89 -28.17 7.99
CA CYS A 550 10.98 -28.43 8.91
C CYS A 550 12.17 -29.05 8.17
N TYR A 551 13.35 -28.46 8.34
CA TYR A 551 14.61 -28.87 7.73
C TYR A 551 15.60 -29.31 8.79
N ALA A 552 16.30 -30.41 8.52
CA ALA A 552 17.54 -30.74 9.22
C ALA A 552 18.69 -29.87 8.71
N VAL A 553 19.40 -29.21 9.62
CA VAL A 553 20.57 -28.38 9.31
C VAL A 553 21.80 -28.99 9.99
N GLY A 554 22.61 -29.66 9.18
CA GLY A 554 23.86 -30.29 9.62
C GLY A 554 25.09 -29.47 9.25
N ASN A 555 26.29 -30.04 9.47
CA ASN A 555 27.57 -29.37 9.21
C ASN A 555 27.73 -28.88 7.76
N GLU A 556 27.32 -29.69 6.78
CA GLU A 556 27.45 -29.37 5.35
C GLU A 556 26.32 -28.48 4.80
N THR A 557 25.32 -28.15 5.62
CA THR A 557 24.23 -27.26 5.18
C THR A 557 24.72 -25.82 5.18
N GLU A 558 24.78 -25.22 4.00
CA GLU A 558 25.12 -23.80 3.78
C GLU A 558 23.87 -22.93 3.57
N GLU A 559 22.77 -23.52 3.11
CA GLU A 559 21.57 -22.80 2.68
C GLU A 559 20.34 -23.70 2.77
N ILE A 560 19.20 -23.11 3.13
CA ILE A 560 17.87 -23.65 2.83
C ILE A 560 17.07 -22.67 1.97
N ARG A 561 16.21 -23.21 1.11
CA ARG A 561 15.34 -22.41 0.24
C ARG A 561 13.90 -22.91 0.28
N THR A 562 12.98 -21.96 0.40
CA THR A 562 11.55 -22.21 0.47
C THR A 562 10.82 -21.29 -0.49
N TRP A 563 9.98 -21.86 -1.34
CA TRP A 563 9.02 -21.11 -2.13
C TRP A 563 7.79 -20.79 -1.31
N LEU A 564 7.41 -19.51 -1.28
CA LEU A 564 6.06 -19.05 -0.98
C LEU A 564 5.32 -18.80 -2.30
N ILE A 565 4.36 -19.68 -2.59
CA ILE A 565 3.63 -19.68 -3.86
C ILE A 565 2.20 -19.21 -3.61
N MET A 566 1.75 -18.25 -4.41
CA MET A 566 0.37 -17.80 -4.44
C MET A 566 -0.19 -18.02 -5.84
N LYS A 567 -1.33 -18.71 -5.92
CA LYS A 567 -1.98 -18.96 -7.21
C LYS A 567 -3.49 -18.88 -7.10
N LYS A 568 -4.14 -18.55 -8.21
CA LYS A 568 -5.60 -18.56 -8.31
C LYS A 568 -6.10 -20.00 -8.19
N THR A 569 -7.12 -20.25 -7.36
CA THR A 569 -7.82 -21.53 -7.36
C THR A 569 -8.72 -21.63 -8.59
N ILE A 570 -8.58 -22.71 -9.35
CA ILE A 570 -9.53 -23.06 -10.40
C ILE A 570 -10.76 -23.64 -9.68
N MET A 571 -11.91 -22.99 -9.84
CA MET A 571 -13.20 -23.52 -9.36
C MET A 571 -13.63 -24.75 -10.15
#